data_AF-A0AAW2KRF9-F1
#
_entry.id   AF-A0AAW2KRF9-F1
#
_cell.length_a   1.000
_cell.length_b   1.000
_cell.length_c   1.000
_cell.angle_alpha   90.00
_cell.angle_beta   90.00
_cell.angle_gamma   90.00
#
_symmetry.space_group_name_H-M   'P 1'
#
loop_
_entity.id
_entity.type
_entity.pdbx_description
1 polymer ?
#
loop_
_entity_poly.entity_id
_entity_poly.type
_entity_poly.pdbx_seq_one_letter_code
_entity_poly.pdbx_strand_id
1 'polypeptide(L)'
;MDLSSSPFLFLFYSCFLLTSAGFIVVQASPLHHHHHHHHRREEHEVYDHGFSRRPTKLFVFGDSYADTGNIRKSLGNSWKEPYGSTFRKARGRFSDGRILTDYLGN
;
A
#
# COMPACT_ATOMS: atom_id res chain seq x y z
N MET A 1 -23.44 -19.27 43.21
CA MET A 1 -23.97 -18.35 42.18
C MET A 1 -22.80 -17.99 41.30
N ASP A 2 -22.68 -18.63 40.14
CA ASP A 2 -21.52 -18.50 39.27
C ASP A 2 -21.57 -17.14 38.56
N LEU A 3 -20.71 -16.21 38.98
CA LEU A 3 -20.53 -14.90 38.35
C LEU A 3 -20.02 -15.00 36.90
N SER A 4 -19.70 -16.20 36.41
CA SER A 4 -19.12 -16.47 35.09
C SER A 4 -20.13 -16.50 33.94
N SER A 5 -21.44 -16.49 34.20
CA SER A 5 -22.45 -16.85 33.19
C SER A 5 -23.38 -15.70 32.79
N SER A 6 -22.97 -14.44 32.96
CA SER A 6 -23.78 -13.32 32.47
C SER A 6 -23.49 -13.06 30.98
N PRO A 7 -24.50 -13.12 30.10
CA PRO A 7 -24.32 -12.90 28.66
C PRO A 7 -23.78 -11.49 28.35
N PHE A 8 -24.01 -10.54 29.27
CA PHE A 8 -23.49 -9.18 29.19
C PHE A 8 -21.97 -9.11 29.28
N LEU A 9 -21.34 -9.89 30.17
CA LEU A 9 -19.87 -9.92 30.27
C LEU A 9 -19.24 -10.57 29.05
N PHE A 10 -19.87 -11.61 28.49
CA PHE A 10 -19.41 -12.26 27.27
C PHE A 10 -19.47 -11.30 26.06
N LEU A 11 -20.56 -10.53 25.94
CA LEU A 11 -20.72 -9.55 24.88
C LEU A 11 -19.74 -8.38 25.03
N PHE A 12 -19.46 -7.95 26.27
CA PHE A 12 -18.47 -6.93 26.55
C PHE A 12 -17.05 -7.38 26.18
N TYR A 13 -16.63 -8.58 26.59
CA TYR A 13 -15.30 -9.12 26.26
C TYR A 13 -15.12 -9.39 24.76
N SER A 14 -16.16 -9.87 24.06
CA SER A 14 -16.08 -10.06 22.61
C SER A 14 -15.93 -8.74 21.85
N CYS A 15 -16.65 -7.69 22.23
CA CYS A 15 -16.46 -6.34 21.67
C CYS A 15 -15.06 -5.77 21.96
N PHE A 16 -14.53 -5.99 23.16
CA PHE A 16 -13.16 -5.57 23.52
C PHE A 16 -12.07 -6.31 22.73
N LEU A 17 -12.25 -7.61 22.49
CA LEU A 17 -11.33 -8.40 21.66
C LEU A 17 -11.38 -8.00 20.17
N LEU A 18 -12.58 -7.71 19.63
CA LEU A 18 -12.76 -7.27 18.24
C LEU A 18 -12.13 -5.89 17.99
N THR A 19 -12.26 -4.97 18.94
CA THR A 19 -11.68 -3.62 18.84
C THR A 19 -10.16 -3.64 18.98
N SER A 20 -9.61 -4.36 19.96
CA SER A 20 -8.15 -4.48 20.16
C SER A 20 -7.42 -5.20 19.03
N ALA A 21 -8.03 -6.23 18.42
CA ALA A 21 -7.47 -6.91 17.25
C ALA A 21 -7.41 -5.99 16.01
N GLY A 22 -8.36 -5.05 15.87
CA GLY A 22 -8.38 -4.07 14.78
C GLY A 22 -7.26 -3.02 14.85
N PHE A 23 -6.71 -2.75 16.03
CA PHE A 23 -5.62 -1.79 16.20
C PHE A 23 -4.26 -2.31 15.73
N ILE A 24 -4.08 -3.62 15.53
CA ILE A 24 -2.79 -4.20 15.14
C ILE A 24 -2.47 -4.01 13.64
N VAL A 25 -3.40 -3.49 12.81
CA VAL A 25 -3.17 -3.29 11.36
C VAL A 25 -2.74 -1.88 10.98
N VAL A 26 -2.60 -0.94 11.91
CA VAL A 26 -2.10 0.41 11.61
C VAL A 26 -0.82 0.71 12.39
N GLN A 27 0.21 -0.10 12.17
CA GLN A 27 1.58 0.32 12.45
C GLN A 27 2.33 0.40 11.11
N ALA A 28 2.10 1.51 10.39
CA ALA A 28 3.05 1.93 9.37
C ALA A 28 4.36 2.26 10.09
N SER A 29 5.36 1.40 9.95
CA SER A 29 6.71 1.73 10.40
C SER A 29 7.18 3.00 9.67
N PRO A 30 7.73 4.00 10.37
CA PRO A 30 8.35 5.14 9.72
C PRO A 30 9.52 4.61 8.88
N LEU A 31 9.34 4.59 7.56
CA LEU A 31 10.42 4.25 6.64
C LEU A 31 11.46 5.36 6.76
N HIS A 32 12.65 5.00 7.21
CA HIS A 32 13.80 5.87 7.31
C HIS A 32 14.12 6.42 5.90
N HIS A 33 13.83 7.70 5.67
CA HIS A 33 14.11 8.37 4.40
C HIS A 33 15.64 8.49 4.24
N HIS A 34 16.22 7.64 3.41
CA HIS A 34 17.53 7.93 2.84
C HIS A 34 17.34 8.97 1.74
N HIS A 35 17.84 10.18 2.00
CA HIS A 35 17.98 11.25 1.02
C HIS A 35 18.90 10.78 -0.11
N HIS A 36 18.32 10.43 -1.26
CA HIS A 36 19.06 10.39 -2.52
C HIS A 36 19.10 11.81 -3.08
N HIS A 37 20.26 12.44 -2.98
CA HIS A 37 20.59 13.67 -3.69
C HIS A 37 20.63 13.38 -5.20
N HIS A 38 19.52 13.63 -5.89
CA HIS A 38 19.57 13.90 -7.32
C HIS A 38 19.95 15.37 -7.50
N HIS A 39 21.23 15.59 -7.80
CA HIS A 39 21.68 16.87 -8.32
C HIS A 39 20.99 17.17 -9.66
N ARG A 40 20.48 18.39 -9.73
CA ARG A 40 20.58 19.31 -10.88
C ARG A 40 19.52 19.17 -11.96
N ARG A 41 18.50 20.04 -11.86
CA ARG A 41 18.40 21.22 -12.75
C ARG A 41 17.50 22.26 -12.09
N GLU A 42 18.13 23.30 -11.53
CA GLU A 42 17.47 24.58 -11.33
C GLU A 42 17.09 25.11 -12.71
N GLU A 43 15.82 25.44 -12.92
CA GLU A 43 15.42 26.49 -13.86
C GLU A 43 13.93 26.83 -13.63
N HIS A 44 13.74 28.00 -13.02
CA HIS A 44 12.65 28.94 -13.22
C HIS A 44 11.22 28.53 -12.80
N GLU A 45 10.89 28.91 -11.56
CA GLU A 45 9.54 29.25 -11.15
C GLU A 45 9.07 30.52 -11.88
N VAL A 46 8.35 30.35 -12.99
CA VAL A 46 7.49 31.40 -13.56
C VAL A 46 6.06 31.01 -13.24
N TYR A 47 5.34 31.91 -12.57
CA TYR A 47 3.92 31.78 -12.27
C TYR A 47 3.13 31.68 -13.58
N ASP A 48 2.72 30.46 -13.95
CA ASP A 48 1.76 30.25 -15.03
C ASP A 48 0.46 29.58 -14.53
N HIS A 49 -0.54 30.43 -14.28
CA HIS A 49 -1.96 30.32 -14.57
C HIS A 49 -2.50 28.89 -14.85
N GLY A 50 -3.04 28.25 -13.80
CA GLY A 50 -4.32 27.53 -13.90
C GLY A 50 -4.37 26.04 -14.26
N PHE A 51 -3.47 25.46 -15.06
CA PHE A 51 -3.57 24.00 -15.36
C PHE A 51 -2.27 23.30 -15.84
N SER A 52 -1.13 23.98 -15.87
CA SER A 52 0.09 23.45 -16.53
C SER A 52 1.06 22.70 -15.60
N ARG A 53 0.65 22.33 -14.38
CA ARG A 53 1.51 21.53 -13.48
C ARG A 53 1.24 20.04 -13.67
N ARG A 54 2.22 19.32 -14.23
CA ARG A 54 2.18 17.85 -14.26
C ARG A 54 2.05 17.32 -12.82
N PRO A 55 1.17 16.34 -12.57
CA PRO A 55 1.06 15.74 -11.25
C PRO A 55 2.41 15.13 -10.84
N THR A 56 2.86 15.44 -9.62
CA THR A 56 4.15 14.97 -9.08
C THR A 56 4.01 13.70 -8.24
N LYS A 57 2.78 13.27 -7.96
CA LYS A 57 2.45 12.08 -7.17
C LYS A 57 1.20 11.42 -7.70
N LEU A 58 1.15 10.08 -7.60
CA LEU A 58 0.00 9.26 -7.95
C LEU A 58 -0.38 8.43 -6.71
N PHE A 59 -1.61 8.63 -6.23
CA PHE A 59 -2.21 7.80 -5.19
C PHE A 59 -3.17 6.83 -5.86
N VAL A 60 -2.95 5.53 -5.67
CA VAL A 60 -3.73 4.48 -6.35
C VAL A 60 -4.45 3.65 -5.31
N PHE A 61 -5.76 3.53 -5.48
CA PHE A 61 -6.62 2.63 -4.71
C PHE A 61 -7.22 1.61 -5.68
N GLY A 62 -7.45 0.40 -5.20
CA GLY A 62 -8.04 -0.65 -6.01
C GLY A 62 -7.78 -2.03 -5.45
N ASP A 63 -7.99 -3.03 -6.30
CA ASP A 63 -7.74 -4.43 -6.02
C ASP A 63 -6.37 -4.87 -6.60
N SER A 64 -6.23 -6.17 -6.86
CA SER A 64 -5.09 -6.79 -7.50
C SER A 64 -4.61 -6.11 -8.79
N TYR A 65 -5.49 -5.46 -9.57
CA TYR A 65 -5.13 -4.75 -10.80
C TYR A 65 -4.29 -3.49 -10.55
N ALA A 66 -4.41 -2.89 -9.37
CA ALA A 66 -3.67 -1.71 -8.95
C ALA A 66 -2.48 -2.04 -8.04
N ASP A 67 -2.45 -3.26 -7.49
CA ASP A 67 -1.44 -3.66 -6.50
C ASP A 67 -0.04 -3.80 -7.12
N THR A 68 0.91 -3.07 -6.54
CA THR A 68 2.33 -3.09 -6.92
C THR A 68 3.23 -3.81 -5.92
N GLY A 69 2.65 -4.53 -4.94
CA GLY A 69 3.39 -5.34 -3.96
C GLY A 69 2.96 -5.13 -2.51
N ASN A 70 1.74 -4.66 -2.25
CA ASN A 70 1.21 -4.43 -0.91
C ASN A 70 0.97 -5.73 -0.14
N ILE A 71 0.66 -6.83 -0.83
CA ILE A 71 0.52 -8.13 -0.18
C ILE A 71 1.90 -8.68 0.17
N ARG A 72 2.09 -9.12 1.42
CA ARG A 72 3.36 -9.70 1.90
C ARG A 72 3.78 -10.90 1.06
N LYS A 73 5.08 -11.00 0.78
CA LYS A 73 5.70 -12.10 0.00
C LYS A 73 5.32 -13.51 0.45
N SER A 74 5.18 -13.73 1.77
CA SER A 74 4.82 -15.04 2.33
C SER A 74 3.37 -15.44 2.08
N LEU A 75 2.50 -14.48 1.76
CA LEU A 75 1.06 -14.68 1.65
C LEU A 75 0.56 -14.52 0.20
N GLY A 76 1.17 -13.61 -0.57
CA GLY A 76 0.70 -13.24 -1.90
C GLY A 76 1.14 -14.22 -2.99
N ASN A 77 0.17 -14.74 -3.74
CA ASN A 77 0.45 -15.54 -4.93
C ASN A 77 1.15 -14.73 -6.04
N SER A 78 0.98 -13.40 -6.06
CA SER A 78 1.65 -12.46 -6.98
C SER A 78 3.18 -12.46 -6.89
N TRP A 79 3.77 -13.10 -5.88
CA TRP A 79 5.22 -13.26 -5.72
C TRP A 79 5.78 -14.56 -6.29
N LYS A 80 4.91 -15.47 -6.73
CA LYS A 80 5.25 -16.76 -7.33
C LYS A 80 5.27 -16.63 -8.86
N GLU A 81 5.95 -17.56 -9.53
CA GLU A 81 5.81 -17.69 -10.99
C GLU A 81 4.35 -18.05 -11.34
N PRO A 82 3.79 -17.56 -12.46
CA PRO A 82 4.48 -16.86 -13.58
C PRO A 82 4.60 -15.33 -13.45
N TYR A 83 4.16 -14.74 -12.33
CA TYR A 83 4.06 -13.29 -12.20
C TYR A 83 5.40 -12.57 -12.29
N GLY A 84 5.42 -11.43 -12.98
CA GLY A 84 6.60 -10.62 -13.27
C GLY A 84 7.57 -11.20 -14.31
N SER A 85 7.28 -12.35 -14.93
CA SER A 85 8.18 -13.04 -15.88
C SER A 85 8.55 -12.21 -17.12
N THR A 86 7.65 -11.36 -17.62
CA THR A 86 7.81 -10.59 -18.87
C THR A 86 8.42 -9.19 -18.67
N PHE A 87 8.45 -8.66 -17.45
CA PHE A 87 8.98 -7.32 -17.17
C PHE A 87 9.92 -7.29 -15.97
N ARG A 88 11.23 -7.36 -16.23
CA ARG A 88 12.33 -7.22 -15.24
C ARG A 88 12.15 -8.03 -13.94
N LYS A 89 11.37 -9.13 -13.94
CA LYS A 89 11.05 -9.90 -12.73
C LYS A 89 10.39 -9.06 -11.63
N ALA A 90 9.60 -8.07 -12.01
CA ALA A 90 8.85 -7.20 -11.09
C ALA A 90 7.67 -7.97 -10.46
N ARG A 91 7.97 -8.80 -9.44
CA ARG A 91 6.99 -9.59 -8.70
C ARG A 91 6.24 -8.76 -7.65
N GLY A 92 5.13 -9.30 -7.17
CA GLY A 92 4.24 -8.61 -6.23
C GLY A 92 3.04 -7.94 -6.90
N ARG A 93 2.96 -8.01 -8.24
CA ARG A 93 1.81 -7.60 -9.04
C ARG A 93 1.06 -8.82 -9.55
N PHE A 94 -0.24 -8.69 -9.74
CA PHE A 94 -1.07 -9.75 -10.33
C PHE A 94 -1.04 -9.69 -11.87
N SER A 95 0.17 -9.61 -12.42
CA SER A 95 0.44 -9.58 -13.86
C SER A 95 1.83 -10.18 -14.12
N ASP A 96 2.02 -10.73 -15.30
CA ASP A 96 3.33 -11.23 -15.74
C ASP A 96 4.28 -10.08 -16.09
N GLY A 97 3.80 -8.85 -16.14
CA GLY A 97 4.57 -7.68 -16.54
C GLY A 97 4.16 -6.39 -15.84
N ARG A 98 4.16 -5.29 -16.60
CA ARG A 98 3.64 -4.01 -16.10
C ARG A 98 2.13 -4.08 -15.87
N ILE A 99 1.64 -3.26 -14.96
CA ILE A 99 0.21 -2.97 -14.77
C ILE A 99 -0.06 -1.51 -15.11
N LEU A 100 -1.34 -1.13 -15.23
CA LEU A 100 -1.76 0.20 -15.71
C LEU A 100 -1.05 1.36 -14.98
N THR A 101 -0.88 1.24 -13.66
CA THR A 101 -0.21 2.25 -12.83
C THR A 101 1.24 2.51 -13.21
N ASP A 102 1.96 1.54 -13.77
CA ASP A 102 3.34 1.76 -14.24
C ASP A 102 3.42 2.62 -15.49
N TYR A 103 2.34 2.68 -16.27
CA TYR A 103 2.29 3.52 -17.47
C TYR A 103 1.90 4.95 -17.12
N LEU A 104 1.20 5.15 -16.00
CA LEU A 104 0.76 6.47 -15.54
C LEU A 104 1.80 7.17 -14.67
N GLY A 105 2.58 6.42 -13.89
CA GLY A 105 3.54 6.95 -12.93
C GLY A 105 4.97 7.14 -13.46
N ASN A 106 5.22 6.89 -14.75
CA ASN A 106 6.56 6.73 -15.33
C ASN A 106 6.73 7.58 -16.58
#